data_AF-A0A9P0LCE3-F1
#
_entry.id   AF-A0A9P0LCE3-F1
#
_cell.length_a   1.000
_cell.length_b   1.000
_cell.length_c   1.000
_cell.angle_alpha   90.00
_cell.angle_beta   90.00
_cell.angle_gamma   90.00
#
_symmetry.space_group_name_H-M   'P 1'
#
loop_
_entity.id
_entity.type
_entity.pdbx_description
1 polymer ?
#
loop_
_entity_poly.entity_id
_entity_poly.type
_entity_poly.pdbx_seq_one_letter_code
_entity_poly.pdbx_strand_id
1 'polypeptide(L)'
;MQQIREHLRAMKNHTISCGPVNSPSDETVNIVWGENDVNFNLGILSSIDGLSLSGIPSMRVHNGKNHVSLNGNRIIRWTEVFVIQSGQENPKNQDPVDVSRLSETIAKACCDALVKYLDLLLANSFQKIAVRATLQPDNVSYVAGSNGTKLPPIYMKSLDNELVPVLHRITSSNLGESPIVLELIFRILNV
;
A
#
# COMPACT_ATOMS: atom_id res chain seq x y z
N MET A 1 16.17 -30.70 -13.11
CA MET A 1 16.32 -29.30 -12.63
C MET A 1 15.85 -28.25 -13.64
N GLN A 2 16.21 -28.33 -14.93
CA GLN A 2 15.79 -27.32 -15.91
C GLN A 2 14.26 -27.25 -16.10
N GLN A 3 13.59 -28.39 -16.22
CA GLN A 3 12.14 -28.46 -16.38
C GLN A 3 11.35 -27.89 -15.19
N ILE A 4 11.85 -28.09 -13.96
CA ILE A 4 11.32 -27.45 -12.75
C ILE A 4 11.39 -25.92 -12.89
N ARG A 5 12.56 -25.39 -13.28
CA ARG A 5 12.76 -23.94 -13.43
C ARG A 5 11.83 -23.34 -14.49
N GLU A 6 11.61 -24.06 -15.59
CA GLU A 6 10.67 -23.66 -16.65
C GLU A 6 9.21 -23.69 -16.16
N HIS A 7 8.79 -24.73 -15.47
CA HIS A 7 7.43 -24.83 -14.91
C HIS A 7 7.17 -23.76 -13.85
N LEU A 8 8.14 -23.49 -12.97
CA LEU A 8 8.04 -22.42 -11.97
C LEU A 8 7.93 -21.04 -12.61
N ARG A 9 8.76 -20.72 -13.62
CA ARG A 9 8.64 -19.45 -14.38
C ARG A 9 7.28 -19.31 -15.07
N ALA A 10 6.72 -20.43 -15.54
CA ALA A 10 5.42 -20.45 -16.17
C ALA A 10 4.23 -20.40 -15.19
N MET A 11 4.46 -20.47 -13.87
CA MET A 11 3.42 -20.68 -12.84
C MET A 11 2.60 -21.94 -13.09
N LYS A 12 3.29 -23.05 -13.42
CA LYS A 12 2.67 -24.36 -13.63
C LYS A 12 3.05 -25.32 -12.53
N ASN A 13 2.12 -26.20 -12.19
CA ASN A 13 2.39 -27.32 -11.29
C ASN A 13 3.46 -28.24 -11.89
N HIS A 14 4.23 -28.90 -11.03
CA HIS A 14 5.26 -29.81 -11.45
C HIS A 14 5.32 -31.02 -10.51
N THR A 15 5.38 -32.21 -11.09
CA THR A 15 5.48 -33.47 -10.34
C THR A 15 6.82 -34.11 -10.64
N ILE A 16 7.55 -34.48 -9.59
CA ILE A 16 8.81 -35.18 -9.65
C ILE A 16 8.54 -36.62 -9.21
N SER A 17 8.76 -37.59 -10.09
CA SER A 17 8.73 -39.00 -9.71
C SER A 17 9.99 -39.35 -8.93
N CYS A 18 9.82 -39.88 -7.74
CA CYS A 18 10.89 -40.35 -6.86
C CYS A 18 10.84 -41.88 -6.82
N GLY A 19 11.96 -42.54 -7.12
CA GLY A 19 11.98 -44.00 -7.07
C GLY A 19 13.26 -44.58 -7.65
N PRO A 20 13.53 -45.87 -7.37
CA PRO A 20 14.63 -46.60 -7.99
C PRO A 20 14.45 -46.63 -9.51
N VAL A 21 15.53 -46.38 -10.24
CA VAL A 21 15.53 -46.56 -11.71
C VAL A 21 15.19 -48.03 -11.98
N ASN A 22 14.06 -48.28 -12.65
CA ASN A 22 13.52 -49.59 -13.03
C ASN A 22 12.70 -50.37 -11.97
N SER A 23 12.16 -49.72 -10.94
CA SER A 23 11.11 -50.32 -10.10
C SER A 23 9.84 -49.46 -10.16
N PRO A 24 8.63 -50.05 -10.21
CA PRO A 24 7.43 -49.28 -9.92
C PRO A 24 7.58 -48.69 -8.51
N SER A 25 7.53 -47.37 -8.44
CA SER A 25 7.56 -46.59 -7.20
C SER A 25 6.46 -45.56 -7.32
N ASP A 26 5.57 -45.53 -6.33
CA ASP A 26 4.45 -44.60 -6.27
C ASP A 26 4.84 -43.26 -5.59
N GLU A 27 6.12 -43.10 -5.24
CA GLU A 27 6.59 -41.89 -4.55
C GLU A 27 6.70 -40.73 -5.55
N THR A 28 6.00 -39.63 -5.25
CA THR A 28 6.07 -38.41 -6.06
C THR A 28 6.17 -37.19 -5.16
N VAL A 29 6.90 -36.17 -5.62
CA VAL A 29 6.96 -34.85 -5.02
C VAL A 29 6.22 -33.88 -5.93
N ASN A 30 5.16 -33.25 -5.41
CA ASN A 30 4.32 -32.32 -6.15
C ASN A 30 4.61 -30.89 -5.72
N ILE A 31 4.92 -30.03 -6.68
CA ILE A 31 5.01 -28.59 -6.54
C ILE A 31 3.75 -28.00 -7.15
N VAL A 32 2.87 -27.45 -6.31
CA VAL A 32 1.54 -26.96 -6.71
C VAL A 32 1.43 -25.48 -6.39
N TRP A 33 0.98 -24.70 -7.37
CA TRP A 33 0.54 -23.33 -7.13
C TRP A 33 -0.86 -23.40 -6.51
N GLY A 34 -0.93 -23.12 -5.21
CA GLY A 34 -2.18 -23.08 -4.47
C GLY A 34 -2.93 -21.77 -4.66
N GLU A 35 -4.02 -21.63 -3.92
CA GLU A 35 -4.73 -20.35 -3.78
C GLU A 35 -3.82 -19.30 -3.13
N ASN A 36 -4.09 -18.03 -3.43
CA ASN A 36 -3.42 -16.94 -2.76
C ASN A 36 -3.67 -17.04 -1.25
N ASP A 37 -2.61 -17.01 -0.46
CA ASP A 37 -2.76 -16.86 0.98
C ASP A 37 -3.36 -15.48 1.24
N VAL A 38 -4.55 -15.43 1.83
CA VAL A 38 -5.24 -14.19 2.23
C VAL A 38 -5.29 -14.06 3.76
N ASN A 39 -4.63 -14.96 4.50
CA ASN A 39 -4.65 -15.01 5.97
C ASN A 39 -3.68 -14.01 6.61
N PHE A 40 -3.66 -12.79 6.11
CA PHE A 40 -2.88 -11.70 6.68
C PHE A 40 -3.76 -10.44 6.86
N ASN A 41 -3.32 -9.54 7.74
CA ASN A 41 -4.07 -8.31 8.07
C ASN A 41 -5.50 -8.54 8.58
N LEU A 42 -5.78 -9.72 9.13
CA LEU A 42 -7.09 -10.11 9.64
C LEU A 42 -7.58 -9.15 10.73
N GLY A 43 -8.82 -8.67 10.58
CA GLY A 43 -9.47 -7.78 11.54
C GLY A 43 -8.98 -6.33 11.51
N ILE A 44 -8.09 -5.97 10.58
CA ILE A 44 -7.67 -4.57 10.39
C ILE A 44 -8.78 -3.83 9.65
N LEU A 45 -9.18 -2.67 10.20
CA LEU A 45 -10.15 -1.78 9.58
C LEU A 45 -9.50 -0.46 9.16
N SER A 46 -9.96 0.08 8.04
CA SER A 46 -9.57 1.40 7.57
C SER A 46 -9.93 2.46 8.60
N SER A 47 -9.01 3.40 8.82
CA SER A 47 -9.25 4.52 9.75
C SER A 47 -10.07 5.65 9.13
N ILE A 48 -10.45 5.51 7.85
CA ILE A 48 -11.25 6.48 7.11
C ILE A 48 -12.74 6.16 7.23
N ASP A 49 -13.12 4.93 6.88
CA ASP A 49 -14.52 4.51 6.68
C ASP A 49 -14.84 3.15 7.30
N GLY A 50 -13.88 2.52 8.00
CA GLY A 50 -14.09 1.22 8.64
C GLY A 50 -14.11 0.03 7.68
N LEU A 51 -13.71 0.20 6.41
CA LEU A 51 -13.60 -0.93 5.48
C LEU A 51 -12.59 -1.97 5.97
N SER A 52 -12.90 -3.25 5.77
CA SER A 52 -11.99 -4.34 6.12
C SER A 52 -10.76 -4.33 5.20
N LEU A 53 -9.58 -4.33 5.81
CA LEU A 53 -8.28 -4.47 5.15
C LEU A 53 -7.73 -5.90 5.30
N SER A 54 -8.58 -6.85 5.68
CA SER A 54 -8.22 -8.28 5.79
C SER A 54 -7.90 -8.85 4.41
N GLY A 55 -6.76 -9.52 4.28
CA GLY A 55 -6.26 -10.03 3.01
C GLY A 55 -5.72 -8.97 2.03
N ILE A 56 -5.66 -7.69 2.44
CA ILE A 56 -5.09 -6.62 1.61
C ILE A 56 -3.58 -6.49 1.87
N PRO A 57 -2.72 -6.62 0.85
CA PRO A 57 -1.27 -6.59 1.04
C PRO A 57 -0.84 -5.22 1.57
N SER A 58 0.03 -5.21 2.58
CA SER A 58 0.58 -3.99 3.15
C SER A 58 2.10 -3.98 3.17
N MET A 59 2.66 -2.77 3.08
CA MET A 59 4.09 -2.53 3.21
C MET A 59 4.34 -1.62 4.41
N ARG A 60 5.10 -2.13 5.38
CA ARG A 60 5.48 -1.38 6.58
C ARG A 60 6.74 -0.57 6.34
N VAL A 61 6.66 0.71 6.69
CA VAL A 61 7.73 1.68 6.48
C VAL A 61 8.53 1.83 7.76
N HIS A 62 9.72 1.21 7.78
CA HIS A 62 10.61 1.22 8.94
C HIS A 62 11.52 2.46 8.97
N ASN A 63 11.79 3.07 7.81
CA ASN A 63 12.74 4.18 7.65
C ASN A 63 12.07 5.44 7.07
N GLY A 64 10.82 5.69 7.46
CA GLY A 64 10.06 6.84 6.98
C GLY A 64 10.66 8.16 7.49
N LYS A 65 10.78 9.16 6.61
CA LYS A 65 11.27 10.48 6.99
C LYS A 65 10.29 11.12 7.99
N ASN A 66 10.80 11.53 9.15
CA ASN A 66 9.99 12.22 10.15
C ASN A 66 9.84 13.69 9.74
N HIS A 67 8.60 14.19 9.71
CA HIS A 67 8.34 15.61 9.53
C HIS A 67 8.02 16.21 10.91
N VAL A 68 8.84 17.16 11.34
CA VAL A 68 8.74 17.81 12.65
C VAL A 68 7.86 19.07 12.52
N SER A 69 6.96 19.28 13.48
CA SER A 69 6.17 20.51 13.61
C SER A 69 7.08 21.73 13.68
N LEU A 70 6.55 22.90 13.29
CA LEU A 70 7.23 24.19 13.42
C LEU A 70 7.73 24.45 14.86
N ASN A 71 7.00 23.93 15.85
CA ASN A 71 7.28 24.10 17.27
C ASN A 71 8.23 23.03 17.83
N GLY A 72 8.69 22.05 17.04
CA GLY A 72 9.62 21.00 17.48
C GLY A 72 9.01 19.86 18.32
N ASN A 73 7.86 20.08 18.96
CA ASN A 73 7.32 19.15 19.97
C ASN A 73 6.58 17.93 19.42
N ARG A 74 6.36 17.86 18.10
CA ARG A 74 5.49 16.85 17.47
C ARG A 74 6.06 16.42 16.13
N ILE A 75 5.89 15.15 15.81
CA ILE A 75 6.25 14.58 14.51
C ILE A 75 5.08 13.85 13.88
N ILE A 76 4.98 13.93 12.56
CA ILE A 76 4.14 13.05 11.75
C ILE A 76 5.04 12.06 11.02
N ARG A 77 4.66 10.77 11.07
CA ARG A 77 5.38 9.66 10.44
C ARG A 77 4.42 8.83 9.61
N TRP A 78 4.79 8.56 8.36
CA TRP A 78 4.17 7.51 7.55
C TRP A 78 4.70 6.14 8.00
N THR A 79 3.79 5.23 8.33
CA THR A 79 4.11 3.94 8.99
C THR A 79 3.78 2.72 8.15
N GLU A 80 2.76 2.79 7.32
CA GLU A 80 2.27 1.65 6.54
C GLU A 80 1.52 2.14 5.31
N VAL A 81 1.52 1.34 4.24
CA VAL A 81 0.66 1.51 3.08
C VAL A 81 -0.02 0.20 2.73
N PHE A 82 -1.32 0.25 2.47
CA PHE A 82 -2.14 -0.85 1.98
C PHE A 82 -2.34 -0.70 0.48
N VAL A 83 -2.07 -1.75 -0.27
CA VAL A 83 -2.27 -1.80 -1.72
C VAL A 83 -3.61 -2.45 -1.98
N ILE A 84 -4.67 -1.63 -1.99
CA ILE A 84 -6.07 -2.08 -2.14
C ILE A 84 -6.30 -2.57 -3.57
N GLN A 85 -5.77 -1.83 -4.55
CA GLN A 85 -5.78 -2.23 -5.95
C GLN A 85 -4.43 -1.88 -6.55
N SER A 86 -3.67 -2.88 -6.97
CA SER A 86 -2.55 -2.71 -7.88
C SER A 86 -3.06 -2.98 -9.29
N GLY A 87 -2.72 -2.12 -10.24
CA GLY A 87 -3.19 -2.22 -11.63
C GLY A 87 -2.70 -3.45 -12.42
N GLN A 88 -2.32 -4.53 -11.76
CA GLN A 88 -1.64 -5.69 -12.36
C GLN A 88 -2.29 -6.97 -11.84
N GLU A 89 -3.26 -7.52 -12.58
CA GLU A 89 -3.72 -8.90 -12.39
C GLU A 89 -2.69 -9.94 -12.89
N ASN A 90 -1.56 -9.51 -13.47
CA ASN A 90 -0.52 -10.40 -13.99
C ASN A 90 0.89 -10.03 -13.46
N PRO A 91 1.45 -10.78 -12.49
CA PRO A 91 2.77 -10.52 -11.90
C PRO A 91 3.96 -10.83 -12.83
N LYS A 92 3.73 -11.06 -14.14
CA LYS A 92 4.72 -11.68 -15.02
C LYS A 92 5.69 -10.74 -15.71
N ASN A 93 5.41 -9.44 -15.92
CA ASN A 93 6.16 -8.72 -16.96
C ASN A 93 6.42 -7.22 -16.80
N GLN A 94 6.18 -6.60 -15.64
CA GLN A 94 6.62 -5.22 -15.43
C GLN A 94 7.26 -5.09 -14.06
N ASP A 95 8.38 -4.36 -14.00
CA ASP A 95 8.89 -3.82 -12.74
C ASP A 95 7.69 -3.26 -11.99
N PRO A 96 7.49 -3.63 -10.71
CA PRO A 96 6.37 -3.09 -9.95
C PRO A 96 6.44 -1.58 -10.13
N VAL A 97 5.48 -0.96 -10.81
CA VAL A 97 5.27 0.50 -10.78
C VAL A 97 5.61 0.88 -9.37
N ASP A 98 6.67 1.66 -9.14
CA ASP A 98 7.37 1.71 -7.84
C ASP A 98 6.37 2.15 -6.76
N VAL A 99 5.57 1.22 -6.21
CA VAL A 99 4.50 1.53 -5.27
C VAL A 99 5.13 2.18 -4.06
N SER A 100 6.37 1.78 -3.74
CA SER A 100 7.23 2.45 -2.78
C SER A 100 7.46 3.93 -3.12
N ARG A 101 7.92 4.27 -4.34
CA ARG A 101 8.19 5.67 -4.73
C ARG A 101 6.92 6.50 -4.87
N LEU A 102 5.85 5.91 -5.40
CA LEU A 102 4.54 6.56 -5.48
C LEU A 102 4.01 6.87 -4.08
N SER A 103 4.01 5.86 -3.21
CA SER A 103 3.58 6.01 -1.82
C SER A 103 4.46 7.01 -1.08
N GLU A 104 5.77 7.02 -1.30
CA GLU A 104 6.68 8.01 -0.70
C GLU A 104 6.38 9.43 -1.15
N THR A 105 6.10 9.62 -2.45
CA THR A 105 5.76 10.94 -3.01
C THR A 105 4.43 11.47 -2.43
N ILE A 106 3.41 10.60 -2.35
CA ILE A 106 2.11 10.90 -1.75
C ILE A 106 2.28 11.17 -0.24
N ALA A 107 3.05 10.33 0.45
CA ALA A 107 3.31 10.46 1.88
C ALA A 107 3.98 11.79 2.21
N LYS A 108 4.98 12.20 1.42
CA LYS A 108 5.66 13.48 1.59
C LYS A 108 4.69 14.65 1.46
N ALA A 109 3.87 14.67 0.41
CA ALA A 109 2.87 15.73 0.20
C ALA A 109 1.84 15.81 1.35
N CYS A 110 1.38 14.65 1.84
CA CYS A 110 0.50 14.58 3.01
C CYS A 110 1.19 15.13 4.28
N CYS A 111 2.44 14.74 4.53
CA CYS A 111 3.20 15.23 5.68
C CYS A 111 3.41 16.75 5.61
N ASP A 112 3.79 17.28 4.45
CA ASP A 112 4.03 18.71 4.23
C ASP A 112 2.74 19.55 4.41
N ALA A 113 1.59 19.00 4.03
CA ALA A 113 0.28 19.62 4.30
C ALA A 113 -0.09 19.60 5.79
N LEU A 114 0.08 18.46 6.46
CA LEU A 114 -0.43 18.25 7.82
C LEU A 114 0.51 18.74 8.93
N VAL A 115 1.79 18.97 8.64
CA VAL A 115 2.80 19.39 9.63
C VAL A 115 2.41 20.68 10.38
N LYS A 116 1.66 21.58 9.71
CA LYS A 116 1.16 22.85 10.27
C LYS A 116 0.00 22.67 11.25
N TYR A 117 -0.62 21.49 11.26
CA TYR A 117 -1.86 21.22 11.98
C TYR A 117 -1.71 20.11 13.05
N LEU A 118 -0.49 19.61 13.31
CA LEU A 118 -0.26 18.51 14.26
C LEU A 118 -0.76 18.84 15.68
N ASP A 119 -0.71 20.11 16.06
CA ASP A 119 -1.22 20.57 17.36
C ASP A 119 -2.75 20.38 17.47
N LEU A 120 -3.47 20.82 16.44
CA LEU A 120 -4.93 20.75 16.35
C LEU A 120 -5.43 19.32 16.11
N LEU A 121 -4.73 18.52 15.29
CA LEU A 121 -5.11 17.13 15.00
C LEU A 121 -5.12 16.30 16.28
N LEU A 122 -4.06 16.38 17.09
CA LEU A 122 -4.00 15.68 18.37
C LEU A 122 -4.98 16.24 19.41
N ALA A 123 -5.24 17.55 19.43
CA ALA A 123 -6.27 18.12 20.31
C ALA A 123 -7.67 17.54 20.01
N ASN A 124 -7.92 17.16 18.76
CA ASN A 124 -9.13 16.46 18.32
C ASN A 124 -9.00 14.92 18.37
N SER A 125 -7.98 14.38 19.05
CA SER A 125 -7.71 12.94 19.16
C SER A 125 -7.44 12.21 17.83
N PHE A 126 -7.02 12.94 16.79
CA PHE A 126 -6.58 12.37 15.51
C PHE A 126 -5.11 11.96 15.55
N GLN A 127 -4.80 10.91 16.32
CA GLN A 127 -3.45 10.34 16.41
C GLN A 127 -3.06 9.50 15.19
N LYS A 128 -4.02 8.73 14.67
CA LYS A 128 -3.86 7.88 13.49
C LYS A 128 -4.67 8.45 12.35
N ILE A 129 -4.00 8.86 11.28
CA ILE A 129 -4.63 9.44 10.10
C ILE A 129 -4.40 8.48 8.93
N ALA A 130 -5.42 8.26 8.13
CA ALA A 130 -5.35 7.48 6.92
C ALA A 130 -5.68 8.36 5.71
N VAL A 131 -4.94 8.18 4.63
CA VAL A 131 -5.19 8.84 3.34
C VAL A 131 -5.27 7.77 2.27
N ARG A 132 -6.44 7.61 1.65
CA ARG A 132 -6.64 6.72 0.52
C ARG A 132 -6.61 7.52 -0.77
N ALA A 133 -5.64 7.24 -1.63
CA ALA A 133 -5.50 7.84 -2.95
C ALA A 133 -5.98 6.84 -4.01
N THR A 134 -6.80 7.32 -4.93
CA THR A 134 -7.29 6.59 -6.10
C THR A 134 -6.74 7.27 -7.34
N LEU A 135 -5.81 6.58 -8.01
CA LEU A 135 -5.13 7.03 -9.22
C LEU A 135 -5.76 6.27 -10.40
N GLN A 136 -6.53 6.97 -11.22
CA GLN A 136 -7.02 6.46 -12.50
C GLN A 136 -6.49 7.36 -13.62
N PRO A 137 -6.32 6.85 -14.85
CA PRO A 137 -5.83 7.66 -15.97
C PRO A 137 -6.62 8.94 -16.20
N ASP A 138 -7.95 8.87 -16.07
CA ASP A 138 -8.86 9.98 -16.37
C ASP A 138 -9.30 10.77 -15.13
N ASN A 139 -9.14 10.19 -13.94
CA ASN A 139 -9.64 10.79 -12.70
C ASN A 139 -8.73 10.47 -11.53
N VAL A 140 -8.41 11.50 -10.76
CA VAL A 140 -7.61 11.34 -9.55
C VAL A 140 -8.36 11.89 -8.37
N SER A 141 -8.44 11.10 -7.31
CA SER A 141 -9.16 11.47 -6.10
C SER A 141 -8.44 10.95 -4.87
N TYR A 142 -8.71 11.58 -3.74
CA TYR A 142 -8.25 11.08 -2.45
C TYR A 142 -9.31 11.33 -1.37
N VAL A 143 -9.23 10.53 -0.32
CA VAL A 143 -10.03 10.70 0.88
C VAL A 143 -9.08 10.61 2.07
N ALA A 144 -9.24 11.51 3.04
CA ALA A 144 -8.50 11.47 4.29
C ALA A 144 -9.46 11.33 5.48
N GLY A 145 -9.06 10.53 6.46
CA GLY A 145 -9.88 10.28 7.64
C GLY A 145 -9.09 9.79 8.84
N SER A 146 -9.75 9.81 9.99
CA SER A 146 -9.23 9.34 11.27
C SER A 146 -10.40 8.81 12.11
N ASN A 147 -10.17 7.74 12.88
CA ASN A 147 -11.16 7.11 13.76
C ASN A 147 -12.51 6.78 13.08
N GLY A 148 -12.50 6.42 11.79
CA GLY A 148 -13.72 6.09 11.03
C GLY A 148 -14.52 7.32 10.60
N THR A 149 -13.93 8.51 10.68
CA THR A 149 -14.55 9.77 10.26
C THR A 149 -13.64 10.51 9.27
N LYS A 150 -14.25 11.24 8.32
CA LYS A 150 -13.50 12.08 7.38
C LYS A 150 -12.86 13.26 8.12
N LEU A 151 -11.69 13.68 7.66
CA LEU A 151 -11.03 14.86 8.24
C LEU A 151 -11.85 16.13 8.01
N PRO A 152 -11.89 17.06 8.98
CA PRO A 152 -12.54 18.36 8.81
C PRO A 152 -12.03 19.16 7.58
N PRO A 153 -12.89 20.02 6.98
CA PRO A 153 -12.56 20.76 5.75
C PRO A 153 -11.30 21.62 5.82
N ILE A 154 -10.93 22.11 7.01
CA ILE A 154 -9.71 22.91 7.21
C ILE A 154 -8.45 22.12 6.83
N TYR A 155 -8.39 20.82 7.18
CA TYR A 155 -7.25 19.96 6.84
C TYR A 155 -7.32 19.53 5.37
N MET A 156 -8.54 19.25 4.87
CA MET A 156 -8.76 18.88 3.48
C MET A 156 -8.29 19.98 2.52
N LYS A 157 -8.56 21.26 2.80
CA LYS A 157 -8.08 22.36 1.96
C LYS A 157 -6.54 22.43 1.88
N SER A 158 -5.85 22.14 2.98
CA SER A 158 -4.38 22.09 2.96
C SER A 158 -3.86 20.86 2.23
N LEU A 159 -4.55 19.72 2.35
CA LEU A 159 -4.23 18.51 1.61
C LEU A 159 -4.48 18.71 0.11
N ASP A 160 -5.55 19.39 -0.30
CA ASP A 160 -5.85 19.67 -1.71
C ASP A 160 -4.70 20.42 -2.38
N ASN A 161 -4.18 21.47 -1.73
CA ASN A 161 -3.12 22.31 -2.28
C ASN A 161 -1.81 21.55 -2.54
N GLU A 162 -1.46 20.58 -1.68
CA GLU A 162 -0.20 19.83 -1.78
C GLU A 162 -0.37 18.51 -2.53
N LEU A 163 -1.49 17.81 -2.32
CA LEU A 163 -1.70 16.44 -2.77
C LEU A 163 -2.25 16.37 -4.19
N VAL A 164 -3.22 17.23 -4.57
CA VAL A 164 -3.84 17.21 -5.90
C VAL A 164 -2.80 17.42 -7.02
N PRO A 165 -1.87 18.40 -6.94
CA PRO A 165 -0.85 18.57 -7.96
C PRO A 165 0.09 17.35 -8.07
N VAL A 166 0.42 16.73 -6.94
CA VAL A 166 1.29 15.56 -6.88
C VAL A 166 0.62 14.35 -7.52
N LEU A 167 -0.66 14.15 -7.20
CA LEU A 167 -1.50 13.09 -7.73
C LEU A 167 -1.65 13.20 -9.26
N HIS A 168 -1.95 14.38 -9.79
CA HIS A 168 -1.98 14.60 -11.24
C HIS A 168 -0.62 14.39 -11.92
N ARG A 169 0.48 14.81 -11.28
CA ARG A 169 1.82 14.58 -11.83
C ARG A 169 2.14 13.09 -11.93
N ILE A 170 1.75 12.30 -10.92
CA ILE A 170 1.94 10.85 -10.89
C ILE A 170 1.21 10.18 -12.05
N THR A 171 -0.06 10.52 -12.28
CA THR A 171 -0.85 9.92 -13.36
C THR A 171 -0.32 10.26 -14.74
N SER A 172 0.14 11.49 -14.97
CA SER A 172 0.67 11.92 -16.27
C SER A 172 2.02 11.30 -16.65
N SER A 173 2.76 10.72 -15.72
CA SER A 173 4.14 10.26 -15.95
C SER A 173 4.37 8.77 -15.75
N ASN A 174 3.53 8.07 -14.97
CA ASN A 174 3.87 6.74 -14.47
C ASN A 174 2.70 5.76 -14.32
N LEU A 175 1.46 6.09 -14.69
CA LEU A 175 0.35 5.14 -14.60
C LEU A 175 0.13 4.41 -15.93
N GLY A 176 0.08 3.08 -15.87
CA GLY A 176 -0.52 2.27 -16.94
C GLY A 176 -2.05 2.44 -16.97
N GLU A 177 -2.72 1.73 -17.87
CA GLU A 177 -4.18 1.85 -18.07
C GLU A 177 -5.01 1.42 -16.83
N SER A 178 -4.41 0.66 -15.93
CA SER A 178 -5.12 0.10 -14.77
C SER A 178 -5.14 1.05 -13.57
N PRO A 179 -6.27 1.15 -12.85
CA PRO A 179 -6.38 1.99 -11.66
C PRO A 179 -5.53 1.45 -10.51
N ILE A 180 -4.96 2.37 -9.73
CA ILE A 180 -4.18 2.07 -8.52
C ILE A 180 -4.85 2.72 -7.32
N VAL A 181 -5.14 1.94 -6.29
CA VAL A 181 -5.74 2.41 -5.04
C VAL A 181 -4.82 2.07 -3.88
N LEU A 182 -4.34 3.10 -3.18
CA LEU A 182 -3.41 3.00 -2.05
C LEU A 182 -4.01 3.66 -0.82
N GLU A 183 -3.89 3.03 0.35
CA GLU A 183 -4.24 3.63 1.64
C GLU A 183 -3.00 3.75 2.52
N LEU A 184 -2.58 4.99 2.77
CA LEU A 184 -1.40 5.32 3.56
C LEU A 184 -1.80 5.65 5.00
N ILE A 185 -1.06 5.10 5.97
CA ILE A 185 -1.29 5.30 7.40
C ILE A 185 -0.19 6.17 8.00
N PHE A 186 -0.62 7.27 8.61
CA PHE A 186 0.21 8.24 9.31
C PHE A 186 -0.08 8.18 10.81
N ARG A 187 0.97 8.37 11.61
CA ARG A 187 0.87 8.52 13.06
C ARG A 187 1.52 9.83 13.49
N ILE A 188 0.83 10.54 14.37
CA ILE A 188 1.37 11.70 15.06
C ILE A 188 1.95 11.23 16.40
N LEU A 189 3.19 11.60 16.66
CA LEU A 189 3.90 11.28 17.90
C LEU A 189 4.35 12.59 18.56
N ASN A 190 4.37 12.60 19.89
CA ASN A 190 5.01 13.67 20.66
C ASN A 190 6.52 13.41 20.71
N VAL A 191 7.31 14.48 20.68
CA VAL A 191 8.77 14.47 20.85
C VAL A 191 9.11 14.95 22.24
#